data_AF-A0A1J4YN09-F1
#
_entry.id   AF-A0A1J4YN09-F1
#
_cell.length_a   1.000
_cell.length_b   1.000
_cell.length_c   1.000
_cell.angle_alpha   90.00
_cell.angle_beta   90.00
_cell.angle_gamma   90.00
#
_symmetry.space_group_name_H-M   'P 1'
#
loop_
_entity.id
_entity.type
_entity.pdbx_description
1 polymer ?
#
loop_
_entity_poly.entity_id
_entity_poly.type
_entity_poly.pdbx_seq_one_letter_code
_entity_poly.pdbx_strand_id
1 'polypeptide(L)'
;MDAYLHSLIIFAIAGNIVALPLILLGRRFGLGCHPVEYLALYINWLVFVLLVGSVFADLNEAMVKLEVGDTELNIVFGIAGVLSGLSFLPKILFSKAKANSILITCMTSVFITIIYSKFAVLAFLFTVEGV
;
A
#
# COMPACT_ATOMS: atom_id res chain seq x y z
N MET A 1 -14.51 1.93 -15.38
CA MET A 1 -13.51 0.87 -15.15
C MET A 1 -13.90 0.21 -13.84
N ASP A 2 -13.75 -1.11 -13.70
CA ASP A 2 -14.04 -1.79 -12.42
C ASP A 2 -13.18 -1.17 -11.29
N ALA A 3 -13.78 -0.87 -10.14
CA ALA A 3 -13.12 -0.14 -9.05
C ALA A 3 -11.85 -0.85 -8.55
N TYR A 4 -11.81 -2.18 -8.65
CA TYR A 4 -10.62 -2.97 -8.33
C TYR A 4 -9.48 -2.71 -9.29
N LEU A 5 -9.76 -2.71 -10.59
CA LEU A 5 -8.74 -2.42 -11.60
C LEU A 5 -8.25 -0.98 -11.49
N HIS A 6 -9.15 -0.03 -11.26
CA HIS A 6 -8.81 1.37 -11.07
C HIS A 6 -7.91 1.59 -9.86
N SER A 7 -8.33 1.07 -8.69
CA SER A 7 -7.55 1.17 -7.47
C SER A 7 -6.18 0.50 -7.58
N LEU A 8 -6.10 -0.67 -8.23
CA LEU A 8 -4.83 -1.37 -8.45
C LEU A 8 -3.87 -0.57 -9.32
N ILE A 9 -4.35 0.03 -10.41
CA ILE A 9 -3.51 0.84 -11.31
C ILE A 9 -2.94 2.04 -10.56
N ILE A 10 -3.78 2.78 -9.85
CA ILE A 10 -3.35 3.98 -9.12
C ILE A 10 -2.36 3.60 -8.00
N PHE A 11 -2.67 2.54 -7.24
CA PHE A 11 -1.79 2.01 -6.22
C PHE A 11 -0.42 1.61 -6.80
N ALA A 12 -0.43 0.87 -7.91
CA ALA A 12 0.77 0.38 -8.56
C ALA A 12 1.62 1.54 -9.09
N ILE A 13 1.02 2.54 -9.74
CA ILE A 13 1.74 3.72 -10.23
C ILE A 13 2.41 4.44 -9.05
N ALA A 14 1.64 4.79 -8.02
CA ALA A 14 2.14 5.54 -6.88
C ALA A 14 3.23 4.77 -6.12
N GLY A 15 3.03 3.46 -5.89
CA GLY A 15 4.02 2.62 -5.25
C GLY A 15 5.30 2.47 -6.04
N ASN A 16 5.22 2.35 -7.37
CA ASN A 16 6.39 2.23 -8.22
C ASN A 16 7.19 3.53 -8.33
N ILE A 17 6.53 4.69 -8.34
CA ILE A 17 7.21 6.00 -8.33
C ILE A 17 8.18 6.11 -7.15
N VAL A 18 7.85 5.50 -6.01
CA VAL A 18 8.69 5.52 -4.80
C VAL A 18 9.63 4.31 -4.74
N ALA A 19 9.13 3.11 -5.03
CA ALA A 19 9.88 1.87 -4.89
C ALA A 19 11.06 1.80 -5.89
N LEU A 20 10.87 2.21 -7.15
CA LEU A 20 11.92 2.09 -8.17
C LEU A 20 13.16 2.93 -7.83
N PRO A 21 13.06 4.22 -7.46
CA PRO A 21 14.22 4.99 -6.98
C PRO A 21 14.91 4.34 -5.78
N LEU A 22 14.16 3.82 -4.81
CA LEU A 22 14.71 3.16 -3.62
C LEU A 22 15.43 1.85 -3.97
N ILE A 23 14.89 1.06 -4.89
CA ILE A 23 15.54 -0.15 -5.39
C ILE A 23 16.84 0.21 -6.11
N LEU A 24 16.83 1.23 -6.96
CA LEU A 24 18.04 1.70 -7.66
C LEU A 24 19.08 2.26 -6.68
N LEU A 25 18.65 2.96 -5.64
CA LEU A 25 19.51 3.46 -4.57
C LEU A 25 20.11 2.29 -3.77
N GLY A 26 19.29 1.29 -3.40
CA GLY A 26 19.73 0.08 -2.70
C GLY A 26 20.83 -0.68 -3.44
N ARG A 27 20.77 -0.73 -4.78
CA ARG A 27 21.84 -1.34 -5.59
C ARG A 27 23.21 -0.69 -5.39
N ARG A 28 23.26 0.63 -5.15
CA ARG A 28 24.52 1.34 -4.84
C ARG A 28 25.11 0.92 -3.49
N PHE A 29 24.30 0.37 -2.60
CA PHE A 29 24.71 -0.18 -1.30
C PHE A 29 24.90 -1.71 -1.35
N GLY A 30 24.93 -2.33 -2.54
CA GLY A 30 25.06 -3.78 -2.68
C GLY A 30 23.80 -4.56 -2.30
N LEU A 31 22.66 -3.89 -2.15
CA LEU A 31 21.37 -4.52 -1.84
C LEU A 31 20.61 -4.83 -3.13
N GLY A 32 20.36 -6.12 -3.38
CA GLY A 32 19.42 -6.56 -4.42
C GLY A 32 17.97 -6.32 -4.02
N CYS A 33 17.06 -6.38 -5.00
CA CYS A 33 15.63 -6.49 -4.74
C CYS A 33 15.17 -7.89 -5.17
N HIS A 34 14.73 -8.70 -4.21
CA HIS A 34 14.19 -10.01 -4.47
C HIS A 34 12.73 -9.87 -4.95
N PRO A 35 12.24 -10.69 -5.90
CA PRO A 35 10.86 -10.59 -6.39
C PRO A 35 9.80 -10.63 -5.26
N VAL A 36 10.06 -11.39 -4.20
CA VAL A 36 9.19 -11.47 -3.02
C VAL A 36 9.10 -10.13 -2.26
N GLU A 37 10.18 -9.37 -2.16
CA GLU A 37 10.16 -8.03 -1.55
C GLU A 37 9.26 -7.09 -2.37
N TYR A 38 9.28 -7.24 -3.70
CA TYR A 38 8.45 -6.45 -4.58
C TYR A 38 6.97 -6.85 -4.51
N LEU A 39 6.66 -8.15 -4.41
CA LEU A 39 5.29 -8.63 -4.15
C LEU A 39 4.76 -8.14 -2.80
N ALA A 40 5.62 -8.00 -1.79
CA ALA A 40 5.23 -7.50 -0.48
C ALA A 40 4.62 -6.10 -0.54
N LEU A 41 4.91 -5.29 -1.58
CA LEU A 41 4.25 -4.00 -1.79
C LEU A 41 2.74 -4.13 -1.97
N TYR A 42 2.29 -5.15 -2.70
CA TYR A 42 0.90 -5.32 -3.07
C TYR A 42 0.05 -5.94 -1.94
N ILE A 43 0.69 -6.42 -0.87
CA ILE A 43 -0.01 -6.89 0.33
C ILE A 43 -0.88 -5.77 0.92
N ASN A 44 -0.39 -4.52 0.93
CA ASN A 44 -1.15 -3.40 1.47
C ASN A 44 -2.46 -3.17 0.69
N TRP A 45 -2.37 -3.15 -0.65
CA TRP A 45 -3.56 -3.06 -1.51
C TRP A 45 -4.52 -4.24 -1.29
N LEU A 46 -3.99 -5.47 -1.28
CA LEU A 46 -4.80 -6.67 -1.12
C LEU A 46 -5.56 -6.67 0.20
N VAL A 47 -4.89 -6.37 1.31
CA VAL A 47 -5.52 -6.34 2.64
C VAL A 47 -6.59 -5.26 2.69
N PHE A 48 -6.34 -4.08 2.11
CA PHE A 48 -7.34 -3.02 2.06
C PHE A 48 -8.59 -3.46 1.28
N VAL A 49 -8.41 -4.01 0.08
CA VAL A 49 -9.51 -4.47 -0.76
C VAL A 49 -10.31 -5.58 -0.08
N LEU A 50 -9.65 -6.53 0.56
CA LEU A 50 -10.31 -7.59 1.33
C LEU A 50 -11.08 -7.04 2.54
N LEU A 51 -10.56 -6.01 3.19
CA LEU A 51 -11.20 -5.38 4.33
C LEU A 51 -12.45 -4.59 3.91
N VAL A 52 -12.38 -3.85 2.80
CA VAL A 52 -13.56 -3.16 2.24
C VAL A 52 -14.59 -4.18 1.77
N GLY A 53 -14.16 -5.23 1.06
CA GLY A 53 -15.04 -6.31 0.62
C GLY A 53 -15.70 -7.07 1.78
N SER A 54 -15.04 -7.21 2.93
CA SER A 54 -15.66 -7.87 4.10
C SER A 54 -16.75 -7.03 4.77
N VAL A 55 -16.68 -5.69 4.67
CA VAL A 55 -17.68 -4.78 5.24
C VAL A 55 -18.83 -4.49 4.27
N PHE A 56 -18.50 -4.27 2.99
CA PHE A 56 -19.45 -3.81 1.97
C PHE A 56 -19.78 -4.86 0.91
N ALA A 57 -19.36 -6.12 1.09
CA ALA A 57 -19.41 -7.23 0.12
C ALA A 57 -18.54 -7.02 -1.14
N ASP A 58 -18.50 -5.79 -1.69
CA ASP A 58 -17.74 -5.44 -2.89
C ASP A 58 -17.20 -3.99 -2.84
N LEU A 59 -16.08 -3.74 -3.52
CA LEU A 59 -15.48 -2.39 -3.62
C LEU A 59 -16.36 -1.42 -4.42
N ASN A 60 -17.05 -1.89 -5.48
CA ASN A 60 -17.95 -1.02 -6.24
C ASN A 60 -19.17 -0.64 -5.39
N GLU A 61 -19.70 -1.59 -4.61
CA GLU A 61 -20.79 -1.34 -3.67
C GLU A 61 -20.37 -0.34 -2.58
N ALA A 62 -19.15 -0.47 -2.04
CA ALA A 62 -18.60 0.47 -1.08
C ALA A 62 -18.53 1.90 -1.64
N MET A 63 -18.05 2.07 -2.88
CA MET A 63 -17.97 3.39 -3.51
C MET A 63 -19.34 4.07 -3.64
N VAL A 64 -20.36 3.30 -4.04
CA VAL A 64 -21.74 3.81 -4.17
C VAL A 64 -22.32 4.17 -2.79
N LYS A 65 -22.16 3.29 -1.79
CA LYS A 65 -22.71 3.51 -0.45
C LYS A 65 -22.07 4.67 0.30
N LEU A 66 -20.81 4.94 0.03
CA LEU A 66 -20.04 6.00 0.69
C LEU A 66 -19.99 7.29 -0.12
N GLU A 67 -20.66 7.35 -1.27
CA GLU A 67 -20.62 8.47 -2.22
C GLU A 67 -19.17 8.88 -2.57
N VAL A 68 -18.27 7.90 -2.61
CA VAL A 68 -16.83 8.10 -2.90
C VAL A 68 -16.66 8.15 -4.41
N GLY A 69 -16.24 9.30 -4.91
CA GLY A 69 -15.89 9.48 -6.32
C GLY A 69 -14.52 8.89 -6.67
N ASP A 70 -14.22 8.91 -7.98
CA ASP A 70 -12.93 8.44 -8.50
C ASP A 70 -11.75 9.23 -7.93
N THR A 71 -11.96 10.51 -7.58
CA THR A 71 -10.92 11.39 -7.04
C THR A 71 -10.48 10.95 -5.65
N GLU A 72 -11.43 10.68 -4.77
CA GLU A 72 -11.20 10.23 -3.41
C GLU A 72 -10.53 8.84 -3.42
N LEU A 73 -11.02 7.95 -4.30
CA LEU A 73 -10.41 6.65 -4.55
C LEU A 73 -8.93 6.79 -4.97
N ASN A 74 -8.65 7.71 -5.90
CA ASN A 74 -7.29 7.98 -6.37
C ASN A 74 -6.37 8.46 -5.24
N ILE A 75 -6.88 9.34 -4.36
CA ILE A 75 -6.10 9.87 -3.23
C ILE A 75 -5.79 8.75 -2.24
N VAL A 76 -6.79 7.97 -1.85
CA VAL A 76 -6.65 6.88 -0.88
C VAL A 76 -5.64 5.86 -1.37
N PHE A 77 -5.83 5.30 -2.57
CA PHE A 77 -4.94 4.29 -3.13
C PHE A 77 -3.58 4.85 -3.57
N GLY A 78 -3.53 6.12 -3.95
CA GLY A 78 -2.27 6.83 -4.23
C GLY A 78 -1.39 6.94 -2.98
N ILE A 79 -1.97 7.37 -1.85
CA ILE A 79 -1.27 7.43 -0.57
C ILE A 79 -0.85 6.02 -0.12
N ALA A 80 -1.75 5.04 -0.24
CA ALA A 80 -1.44 3.64 0.09
C ALA A 80 -0.25 3.12 -0.72
N GLY A 81 -0.22 3.44 -2.02
CA GLY A 81 0.87 3.09 -2.93
C GLY A 81 2.18 3.73 -2.50
N VAL A 82 2.20 5.05 -2.27
CA VAL A 82 3.38 5.79 -1.78
C VAL A 82 3.94 5.16 -0.50
N LEU A 83 3.08 4.93 0.49
CA LEU A 83 3.49 4.31 1.76
C LEU A 83 4.05 2.91 1.53
N SER A 84 3.37 2.11 0.70
CA SER A 84 3.86 0.78 0.37
C SER A 84 5.26 0.84 -0.26
N GLY A 85 5.49 1.74 -1.22
CA GLY A 85 6.81 1.95 -1.83
C GLY A 85 7.91 2.33 -0.82
N LEU A 86 7.56 3.10 0.22
CA LEU A 86 8.48 3.44 1.32
C LEU A 86 8.89 2.23 2.17
N SER A 87 8.26 1.05 2.02
CA SER A 87 8.70 -0.18 2.69
C SER A 87 10.13 -0.62 2.33
N PHE A 88 10.67 -0.11 1.22
CA PHE A 88 12.08 -0.31 0.83
C PHE A 88 13.05 0.67 1.52
N LEU A 89 12.57 1.70 2.21
CA LEU A 89 13.46 2.67 2.86
C LEU A 89 14.28 2.04 4.00
N PRO A 90 13.68 1.25 4.92
CA PRO A 90 14.44 0.71 6.05
C PRO A 90 15.59 -0.21 5.64
N LYS A 91 15.44 -1.04 4.59
CA LYS A 91 16.57 -1.89 4.13
C LYS A 91 17.79 -1.06 3.71
N ILE A 92 17.58 0.14 3.17
CA ILE A 92 18.68 1.05 2.76
C ILE A 92 19.34 1.65 4.00
N LEU A 93 18.52 2.11 4.96
CA LEU A 93 19.00 2.68 6.23
C LEU A 93 19.81 1.66 7.05
N PHE A 94 19.38 0.39 7.05
CA PHE A 94 20.03 -0.70 7.77
C PHE A 94 21.02 -1.51 6.92
N SER A 95 21.43 -0.99 5.76
CA SER A 95 22.35 -1.67 4.83
C SER A 95 23.67 -2.11 5.49
N LYS A 96 24.17 -1.35 6.47
CA LYS A 96 25.43 -1.64 7.18
C LYS A 96 25.28 -2.64 8.33
N ALA A 97 24.05 -2.95 8.77
CA ALA A 97 23.79 -3.74 9.96
C ALA A 97 23.84 -5.27 9.76
N LYS A 98 24.23 -5.76 8.56
CA LYS A 98 24.17 -7.19 8.16
C LYS A 98 22.79 -7.85 8.40
N ALA A 99 21.73 -7.05 8.48
CA ALA A 99 20.38 -7.55 8.71
C ALA A 99 19.78 -8.11 7.41
N ASN A 100 18.88 -9.09 7.52
CA ASN A 100 18.22 -9.68 6.36
C ASN A 100 17.26 -8.66 5.72
N SER A 101 17.63 -8.19 4.52
CA SER A 101 16.89 -7.15 3.81
C SER A 101 15.46 -7.57 3.47
N ILE A 102 15.25 -8.84 3.12
CA ILE A 102 13.94 -9.36 2.73
C ILE A 102 13.01 -9.29 3.93
N LEU A 103 13.49 -9.76 5.09
CA LEU A 103 12.72 -9.72 6.33
C LEU A 103 12.37 -8.28 6.70
N ILE A 104 13.32 -7.33 6.60
CA ILE A 104 13.08 -5.92 6.91
C ILE A 104 11.98 -5.35 6.00
N THR A 105 12.06 -5.56 4.69
CA THR A 105 11.05 -5.02 3.76
C THR A 105 9.68 -5.67 3.96
N CYS A 106 9.62 -6.99 4.15
CA CYS A 106 8.36 -7.67 4.45
C CYS A 106 7.73 -7.18 5.76
N MET A 107 8.51 -7.08 6.84
CA MET A 107 8.03 -6.56 8.12
C MET A 107 7.56 -5.12 8.00
N THR A 108 8.31 -4.27 7.28
CA THR A 108 7.92 -2.88 7.06
C THR A 108 6.61 -2.79 6.29
N SER A 109 6.45 -3.58 5.23
CA SER A 109 5.18 -3.61 4.48
C SER A 109 4.00 -4.05 5.34
N VAL A 110 4.19 -5.06 6.19
CA VAL A 110 3.16 -5.50 7.15
C VAL A 110 2.81 -4.39 8.14
N PHE A 111 3.80 -3.70 8.72
CA PHE A 111 3.53 -2.58 9.63
C PHE A 111 2.79 -1.43 8.94
N ILE A 112 3.21 -1.06 7.73
CA ILE A 112 2.54 -0.04 6.93
C ILE A 112 1.10 -0.45 6.65
N THR A 113 0.88 -1.71 6.30
CA THR A 113 -0.47 -2.26 6.08
C THR A 113 -1.31 -2.15 7.35
N ILE A 114 -0.80 -2.55 8.52
CA ILE A 114 -1.55 -2.46 9.79
C ILE A 114 -1.92 -1.01 10.12
N ILE A 115 -0.96 -0.09 9.99
CA ILE A 115 -1.18 1.34 10.27
C ILE A 115 -2.22 1.88 9.29
N TYR A 116 -2.06 1.60 8.01
CA TYR A 116 -2.94 2.10 6.95
C TYR A 116 -4.34 1.52 7.07
N SER A 117 -4.50 0.22 7.33
CA SER A 117 -5.81 -0.41 7.58
C SER A 117 -6.53 0.22 8.76
N LYS A 118 -5.83 0.62 9.83
CA LYS A 118 -6.45 1.35 10.95
C LYS A 118 -6.96 2.73 10.52
N PHE A 119 -6.17 3.47 9.76
CA PHE A 119 -6.61 4.77 9.22
C PHE A 119 -7.77 4.63 8.26
N ALA A 120 -7.75 3.62 7.39
CA ALA A 120 -8.84 3.29 6.48
C ALA A 120 -10.13 3.01 7.23
N VAL A 121 -10.09 2.11 8.23
CA VAL A 121 -11.24 1.77 9.07
C VAL A 121 -11.78 2.99 9.80
N LEU A 122 -10.90 3.83 10.38
CA LEU A 122 -11.31 5.07 11.03
C LEU A 122 -11.98 6.02 10.03
N ALA A 123 -11.39 6.22 8.85
CA ALA A 123 -11.98 7.04 7.81
C ALA A 123 -13.36 6.53 7.41
N PHE A 124 -13.51 5.21 7.20
CA PHE A 124 -14.80 4.58 6.89
C PHE A 124 -15.82 4.79 7.99
N LEU A 125 -15.47 4.56 9.27
CA LEU A 125 -16.36 4.79 10.41
C LEU A 125 -16.86 6.23 10.47
N PHE A 126 -15.95 7.20 10.33
CA PHE A 126 -16.33 8.62 10.35
C PHE A 126 -17.16 9.04 9.14
N THR A 127 -17.02 8.40 7.98
CA THR A 127 -17.88 8.65 6.81
C THR A 127 -19.25 7.95 6.87
N VAL A 128 -19.35 6.76 7.48
CA VAL A 128 -20.62 6.01 7.58
C VAL A 128 -21.50 6.53 8.71
N GLU A 129 -20.91 6.99 9.82
CA GLU A 129 -21.68 7.45 10.98
C GLU A 129 -22.21 8.89 10.88
N GLY A 130 -21.92 9.63 9.80
CA GLY A 130 -22.60 10.89 9.48
C GLY A 130 -22.78 11.84 10.67
N VAL A 131 -21.68 12.41 11.15
CA VAL A 131 -21.69 13.63 11.97
C VAL A 131 -21.09 14.77 11.16
#